data_AF-A0A523VCP4-F1
#
_entry.id   AF-A0A523VCP4-F1
#
_cell.length_a   1.000
_cell.length_b   1.000
_cell.length_c   1.000
_cell.angle_alpha   90.00
_cell.angle_beta   90.00
_cell.angle_gamma   90.00
#
_symmetry.space_group_name_H-M   'P 1'
#
loop_
_entity.id
_entity.type
_entity.pdbx_description
1 polymer ?
#
loop_
_entity_poly.entity_id
_entity_poly.type
_entity_poly.pdbx_seq_one_letter_code
_entity_poly.pdbx_strand_id
1 'polypeptide(L)' 'AECPQCHEMKLPHHVCPNCGYYKGKQAVEVD' A
#
# COMPACT_ATOMS: atom_id res chain seq x y z
N ALA A 1 -0.36 9.13 4.36
CA ALA A 1 0.95 8.50 4.61
C ALA A 1 1.46 7.99 3.28
N GLU A 2 2.68 8.32 2.90
CA GLU A 2 3.26 7.85 1.66
C GLU A 2 3.48 6.33 1.72
N CYS A 3 3.14 5.62 0.64
CA CYS A 3 3.40 4.20 0.55
C CYS A 3 4.88 3.98 0.24
N PRO A 4 5.64 3.20 1.04
CA PRO A 4 7.06 2.98 0.77
C PRO A 4 7.33 2.13 -0.47
N GLN A 5 6.29 1.49 -1.05
CA GLN A 5 6.44 0.58 -2.18
C GLN A 5 6.25 1.31 -3.53
N CYS A 6 5.24 2.18 -3.62
CA CYS A 6 4.86 2.86 -4.86
C CYS A 6 4.89 4.40 -4.75
N HIS A 7 5.22 4.94 -3.57
CA HIS A 7 5.25 6.39 -3.29
C HIS A 7 3.90 7.11 -3.46
N GLU A 8 2.80 6.35 -3.55
CA GLU A 8 1.45 6.90 -3.60
C GLU A 8 0.95 7.30 -2.21
N MET A 9 0.07 8.30 -2.17
CA MET A 9 -0.62 8.68 -0.94
C MET A 9 -1.63 7.60 -0.54
N LYS A 10 -1.44 7.03 0.64
CA LYS A 10 -2.37 6.07 1.24
C LYS A 10 -2.88 6.54 2.60
N LEU A 11 -4.01 5.97 3.00
CA LEU A 11 -4.56 6.17 4.34
C LEU A 11 -3.61 5.59 5.42
N PRO A 12 -3.38 6.30 6.54
CA PRO A 12 -2.59 5.77 7.65
C PRO A 12 -3.22 4.49 8.19
N HIS A 13 -2.41 3.47 8.54
CA HIS A 13 -2.88 2.15 8.99
C HIS A 13 -3.72 1.32 8.00
N HIS A 14 -3.84 1.76 6.74
CA HIS A 14 -4.47 0.97 5.68
C HIS A 14 -3.43 0.36 4.73
N VAL A 15 -3.85 -0.70 4.05
CA VAL A 15 -3.19 -1.24 2.87
C VAL A 15 -3.19 -0.17 1.78
N CYS A 16 -2.10 -0.08 1.01
CA CYS A 16 -2.08 0.80 -0.16
C CYS A 16 -3.12 0.31 -1.18
N PRO A 17 -4.12 1.12 -1.58
CA PRO A 17 -5.11 0.70 -2.57
C PRO A 17 -4.53 0.57 -3.98
N ASN A 18 -3.37 1.19 -4.23
CA ASN A 18 -2.73 1.20 -5.54
C ASN A 18 -1.87 -0.06 -5.75
N CYS A 19 -0.97 -0.38 -4.82
CA CYS A 19 -0.10 -1.54 -4.97
C CYS A 19 -0.51 -2.77 -4.14
N GLY A 20 -1.45 -2.63 -3.20
CA GLY A 20 -1.88 -3.74 -2.35
C GLY A 20 -0.93 -4.10 -1.20
N TYR A 21 0.14 -3.31 -0.99
CA TYR A 21 1.14 -3.59 0.05
C TYR A 21 0.84 -2.90 1.39
N TYR A 22 1.14 -3.62 2.48
CA TYR A 22 1.16 -3.12 3.84
C TYR A 22 2.33 -3.72 4.62
N LYS A 23 3.17 -2.86 5.22
CA LYS A 23 4.36 -3.26 5.97
C LYS A 23 5.28 -4.23 5.20
N GLY A 24 5.48 -3.98 3.90
CA GLY A 24 6.35 -4.77 3.04
C GLY A 24 5.79 -6.15 2.64
N LYS A 25 4.54 -6.44 2.98
CA LYS A 25 3.83 -7.64 2.54
C LYS A 25 2.68 -7.25 1.62
N GLN A 26 2.47 -8.06 0.58
CA GLN A 26 1.29 -7.93 -0.26
C GLN A 26 0.09 -8.45 0.53
N ALA A 27 -0.81 -7.54 0.90
CA ALA A 27 -2.01 -7.86 1.66
C ALA A 27 -3.22 -8.03 0.74
N VAL A 28 -3.19 -7.41 -0.43
CA VAL A 28 -4.22 -7.50 -1.47
C VAL A 28 -3.51 -7.66 -2.80
N GLU A 29 -3.98 -8.57 -3.64
CA GLU A 29 -3.55 -8.68 -5.03
C GLU A 29 -4.33 -7.62 -5.82
N VAL A 30 -3.59 -6.70 -6.44
CA VAL A 30 -4.14 -5.61 -7.23
C VAL A 30 -3.64 -5.83 -8.65
N ASP A 31 -4.56 -6.05 -9.59
CA ASP A 31 -4.29 -6.29 -11.01
C ASP A 31 -3.72 -5.06 -11.73
#